data_AF-A0A941VL32-F1
#
_entry.id   AF-A0A941VL32-F1
#
_cell.length_a   1.000
_cell.length_b   1.000
_cell.length_c   1.000
_cell.angle_alpha   90.00
_cell.angle_beta   90.00
_cell.angle_gamma   90.00
#
_symmetry.space_group_name_H-M   'P 1'
#
loop_
_entity.id
_entity.type
_entity.pdbx_description
1 polymer ?
#
loop_
_entity_poly.entity_id
_entity_poly.type
_entity_poly.pdbx_seq_one_letter_code
_entity_poly.pdbx_strand_id
1 'polypeptide(L)' 'MVGRFFGKDIMTKPTCPFCGMLIQRPAQVQSRDMPLGVCSCGAVYACDVTGHNLGSAMIEALVHACTGDW' A
#
# COMPACT_ATOMS: atom_id res chain seq x y z
N MET A 1 21.28 -5.75 -3.25
CA MET A 1 19.90 -6.26 -3.21
C MET A 1 19.11 -5.50 -4.25
N VAL A 2 18.63 -6.18 -5.28
CA VAL A 2 18.30 -5.56 -6.58
C VAL A 2 16.94 -4.87 -6.50
N GLY A 3 16.94 -3.54 -6.43
CA GLY A 3 15.80 -2.72 -6.85
C GLY A 3 15.63 -2.89 -8.37
N ARG A 4 14.71 -3.77 -8.79
CA ARG A 4 14.36 -3.96 -10.20
C ARG A 4 12.87 -3.73 -10.39
N PHE A 5 12.47 -2.47 -10.30
CA PHE A 5 11.31 -1.98 -11.03
C PHE A 5 11.77 -1.46 -12.40
N PHE A 6 12.46 -2.31 -13.16
CA PHE A 6 12.91 -1.97 -14.52
C PHE A 6 11.87 -2.46 -15.54
N GLY A 7 10.91 -1.59 -15.84
CA GLY A 7 10.47 -1.30 -17.22
C GLY A 7 9.81 -2.39 -18.08
N LYS A 8 9.56 -3.61 -17.60
CA LYS A 8 8.79 -4.62 -18.34
C LYS A 8 7.79 -5.28 -17.40
N ASP A 9 6.50 -5.15 -17.73
CA ASP A 9 5.30 -5.63 -17.01
C ASP A 9 4.63 -4.71 -15.97
N ILE A 10 4.62 -3.39 -16.23
CA ILE A 10 3.87 -2.38 -15.44
C ILE A 10 2.34 -2.58 -15.54
N MET A 11 1.85 -3.43 -16.45
CA MET A 11 0.41 -3.67 -16.68
C MET A 11 -0.14 -4.87 -15.90
N THR A 12 0.61 -5.44 -14.96
CA THR A 12 0.08 -6.50 -14.10
C THR A 12 -0.74 -5.90 -12.97
N LYS A 13 -1.99 -6.35 -12.82
CA LYS A 13 -2.82 -5.90 -11.69
C LYS A 13 -2.15 -6.32 -10.38
N PRO A 14 -1.98 -5.41 -9.41
CA PRO A 14 -1.29 -5.73 -8.18
C PRO A 14 -2.08 -6.76 -7.36
N THR A 15 -1.34 -7.70 -6.78
CA THR A 15 -1.87 -8.73 -5.87
C THR A 15 -1.39 -8.48 -4.46
N CYS A 16 -2.17 -8.96 -3.49
CA CYS A 16 -1.80 -8.93 -2.09
C CYS A 16 -0.66 -9.93 -1.85
N PRO A 17 0.45 -9.51 -1.22
CA PRO A 17 1.58 -10.41 -0.97
C PRO A 17 1.28 -11.47 0.11
N PHE A 18 0.18 -11.31 0.86
CA PHE A 18 -0.21 -12.22 1.94
C PHE A 18 -1.15 -13.33 1.47
N CYS A 19 -2.16 -13.01 0.64
CA CYS A 19 -3.19 -13.97 0.22
C CYS A 19 -3.26 -14.21 -1.30
N GLY A 20 -2.48 -13.47 -2.09
CA GLY A 20 -2.45 -13.59 -3.55
C GLY A 20 -3.64 -12.97 -4.30
N MET A 21 -4.68 -12.49 -3.60
CA MET A 21 -5.85 -11.87 -4.22
C MET A 21 -5.53 -10.50 -4.83
N LEU A 22 -6.28 -10.09 -5.85
CA LEU A 22 -6.17 -8.73 -6.41
C LEU A 22 -6.53 -7.68 -5.35
N ILE A 23 -5.69 -6.66 -5.19
CA ILE A 23 -5.99 -5.52 -4.32
C ILE A 23 -6.85 -4.50 -5.05
N GLN A 24 -7.70 -3.80 -4.30
CA GLN A 24 -8.47 -2.68 -4.84
C GLN A 24 -7.61 -1.42 -4.92
N ARG A 25 -8.01 -0.48 -5.79
CA ARG A 25 -7.35 0.83 -5.82
C ARG A 25 -7.46 1.49 -4.44
N PRO A 26 -6.36 1.97 -3.86
CA PRO A 26 -6.40 2.67 -2.57
C PRO A 26 -7.22 3.95 -2.70
N ALA A 27 -7.97 4.27 -1.64
CA ALA A 27 -8.86 5.42 -1.60
C ALA A 27 -8.28 6.50 -0.67
N GLN A 28 -8.59 7.76 -0.97
CA GLN A 28 -8.26 8.85 -0.07
C GLN A 28 -9.10 8.72 1.21
N VAL A 29 -8.44 8.65 2.35
CA VAL A 29 -9.09 8.61 3.67
C VAL A 29 -8.99 10.00 4.30
N GLN A 30 -10.07 10.47 4.96
CA GLN A 30 -10.02 11.75 5.67
C GLN A 30 -8.99 11.70 6.80
N SER A 31 -8.26 12.79 7.00
CA SER A 31 -7.22 12.92 8.02
C SER A 31 -6.02 11.97 7.84
N ARG A 32 -5.79 11.47 6.62
CA ARG A 32 -4.60 10.67 6.27
C ARG A 32 -3.87 11.32 5.10
N ASP A 33 -2.55 11.33 5.17
CA ASP A 33 -1.70 11.97 4.16
C ASP A 33 -1.56 11.14 2.88
N MET A 34 -1.86 9.85 2.95
CA MET A 34 -1.74 8.92 1.82
C MET A 34 -3.02 8.11 1.61
N PRO A 35 -3.36 7.80 0.34
CA PRO A 35 -4.41 6.84 0.04
C PRO A 35 -4.12 5.47 0.67
N LEU A 36 -5.15 4.86 1.25
CA LEU A 36 -5.08 3.59 1.96
C LEU A 36 -6.05 2.57 1.34
N GLY A 37 -5.80 1.30 1.62
CA GLY A 37 -6.73 0.22 1.33
C GLY A 37 -6.53 -0.98 2.24
N VAL A 38 -7.55 -1.83 2.29
CA VAL A 38 -7.56 -3.05 3.08
C VAL A 38 -7.94 -4.20 2.17
N CYS A 39 -7.10 -5.23 2.14
CA CYS A 39 -7.38 -6.48 1.43
C CYS A 39 -8.42 -7.30 2.20
N SER A 40 -9.18 -8.15 1.51
CA SER A 40 -10.16 -9.05 2.14
C SER A 40 -9.55 -10.02 3.16
N CYS A 41 -8.23 -10.24 3.14
CA CYS A 41 -7.54 -11.05 4.15
C CYS A 41 -7.09 -10.24 5.39
N GLY A 42 -7.39 -8.94 5.45
CA GLY A 42 -7.01 -8.04 6.55
C GLY A 42 -5.70 -7.29 6.36
N ALA A 43 -4.92 -7.56 5.29
CA ALA A 43 -3.70 -6.81 5.02
C ALA A 43 -4.01 -5.35 4.66
N VAL A 44 -3.31 -4.41 5.29
CA VAL A 44 -3.43 -2.97 5.03
C VAL A 44 -2.29 -2.49 4.14
N TYR A 45 -2.58 -1.59 3.22
CA TYR A 45 -1.60 -0.99 2.31
C TYR A 45 -1.83 0.51 2.16
N ALA A 46 -0.74 1.25 1.99
CA ALA A 46 -0.73 2.67 1.66
C ALA A 46 -0.07 2.89 0.29
N CYS A 47 -0.47 3.95 -0.41
CA CYS A 47 0.08 4.32 -1.70
C CYS A 47 0.74 5.69 -1.64
N ASP A 48 2.07 5.69 -1.69
CA ASP A 48 2.83 6.91 -1.94
C ASP A 48 2.79 7.25 -3.44
N VAL A 49 1.92 8.19 -3.80
CA VAL A 49 1.77 8.68 -5.17
C VAL A 49 2.97 9.50 -5.66
N THR A 50 3.85 9.94 -4.74
CA THR A 50 5.05 10.73 -5.06
C THR A 50 6.26 9.87 -5.38
N GLY A 51 6.31 8.65 -4.83
CA GLY A 51 7.44 7.72 -4.93
C GLY A 51 8.66 8.06 -4.08
N HIS A 52 8.58 9.09 -3.21
CA HIS A 52 9.69 9.56 -2.39
C HIS A 52 9.53 9.26 -0.88
N ASN A 53 8.34 8.90 -0.43
CA ASN A 53 7.93 8.80 0.97
C ASN A 53 7.55 7.36 1.37
N LEU A 54 8.25 6.35 0.85
CA LEU A 54 7.94 4.93 1.09
C LEU A 54 7.97 4.56 2.58
N GLY A 55 8.88 5.15 3.37
CA GLY A 55 8.93 4.95 4.82
C GLY A 55 7.66 5.45 5.51
N SER A 56 7.23 6.67 5.19
CA SER A 56 5.98 7.23 5.72
C SER A 56 4.76 6.42 5.27
N ALA A 57 4.74 5.92 4.04
CA ALA A 57 3.68 5.03 3.56
C ALA A 57 3.60 3.73 4.37
N MET A 58 4.75 3.15 4.72
CA MET A 58 4.79 1.96 5.57
C MET A 58 4.21 2.25 6.95
N ILE A 59 4.59 3.36 7.58
CA ILE A 59 4.06 3.77 8.89
C ILE A 59 2.55 4.02 8.83
N GLU A 60 2.05 4.71 7.80
CA GLU A 60 0.61 4.93 7.64
C GLU A 60 -0.18 3.62 7.53
N ALA A 61 0.34 2.64 6.79
CA ALA A 61 -0.30 1.33 6.70
C ALA A 61 -0.34 0.62 8.07
N LEU A 62 0.76 0.69 8.84
CA LEU A 62 0.86 0.07 10.16
C LEU A 62 -0.07 0.72 11.18
N VAL A 63 -0.03 2.04 11.30
CA VAL A 63 -0.91 2.79 12.22
C VAL A 63 -2.37 2.52 11.87
N HIS A 64 -2.72 2.48 10.59
CA HIS A 64 -4.08 2.15 10.17
C HIS A 64 -4.46 0.71 10.55
N ALA A 65 -3.56 -0.26 10.36
CA ALA A 65 -3.78 -1.65 10.77
C ALA A 65 -3.96 -1.79 12.30
N CYS A 66 -3.25 -0.99 13.08
CA CYS A 66 -3.35 -0.94 14.54
C CYS A 66 -4.41 0.05 15.05
N THR A 67 -5.35 0.49 14.21
CA THR A 67 -6.47 1.37 14.59
C THR A 67 -6.06 2.72 15.21
N GLY A 68 -4.90 3.25 14.82
CA GLY A 68 -4.39 4.53 15.32
C GLY A 68 -3.47 4.43 16.55
N ASP A 69 -3.02 3.22 16.89
CA ASP A 69 -1.95 3.02 17.88
C ASP A 69 -0.61 3.50 17.28
N TRP A 70 0.02 4.49 17.93
CA TRP A 70 1.24 5.17 17.50
C TRP A 70 2.37 4.92 18.50
#